data_AF-A0A519WMP3-F1
#
_entry.id   AF-A0A519WMP3-F1
#
_cell.length_a   1.000
_cell.length_b   1.000
_cell.length_c   1.000
_cell.angle_alpha   90.00
_cell.angle_beta   90.00
_cell.angle_gamma   90.00
#
_symmetry.space_group_name_H-M   'P 1'
#
loop_
_entity.id
_entity.type
_entity.pdbx_description
1 polymer ?
#
loop_
_entity_poly.entity_id
_entity_poly.type
_entity_poly.pdbx_seq_one_letter_code
_entity_poly.pdbx_strand_id
1 'polypeptide(L)'
;DTLTRLIKITGLESAVNEKGSTFLAPRDFSIHNYFKLLYPDPANMPATLDALPQSEKDRITEIIKYYIIPKNEIMSAGLATTYSYVTTSAGNKARFNVVTTDYLGNINLGARFVNYSLNIAPAGSAEQYKTVSVATSDLRSTTGVLHLLSSDAHIFGFN
;
A
#
# COMPACT_ATOMS: atom_id res chain seq x y z
N ASP A 1 13.63 10.11 -2.46
CA ASP A 1 12.46 9.30 -2.11
C ASP A 1 12.74 7.85 -2.46
N THR A 2 12.63 6.95 -1.48
CA THR A 2 13.02 5.54 -1.62
C THR A 2 12.02 4.78 -2.49
N LEU A 3 10.72 5.03 -2.28
CA LEU A 3 9.63 4.43 -3.05
C LEU A 3 9.76 4.73 -4.55
N THR A 4 9.98 5.99 -4.92
CA THR A 4 10.15 6.40 -6.33
C THR A 4 11.31 5.64 -7.00
N ARG A 5 12.41 5.39 -6.29
CA ARG A 5 13.54 4.61 -6.85
C ARG A 5 13.18 3.14 -7.02
N LEU A 6 12.46 2.54 -6.07
CA LEU A 6 11.97 1.17 -6.20
C LEU A 6 11.02 0.99 -7.40
N ILE A 7 10.12 1.94 -7.63
CA ILE A 7 9.22 1.93 -8.79
C ILE A 7 10.04 1.95 -10.09
N LYS A 8 11.08 2.79 -10.17
CA LYS A 8 11.95 2.89 -11.35
C LYS A 8 12.73 1.61 -11.64
N ILE A 9 13.38 1.03 -10.65
CA ILE A 9 14.19 -0.18 -10.86
C ILE A 9 13.34 -1.43 -11.15
N THR A 10 12.04 -1.39 -10.84
CA THR A 10 11.08 -2.45 -11.15
C THR A 10 10.30 -2.21 -12.44
N GLY A 11 10.47 -1.05 -13.09
CA GLY A 11 9.77 -0.70 -14.33
C GLY A 11 8.25 -0.50 -14.15
N LEU A 12 7.78 -0.23 -12.93
CA LEU A 12 6.36 -0.11 -12.62
C LEU A 12 5.80 1.31 -12.78
N GLU A 13 6.56 2.26 -13.33
CA GLU A 13 6.11 3.64 -13.53
C GLU A 13 4.80 3.72 -14.29
N SER A 14 4.66 2.93 -15.36
CA SER A 14 3.44 2.93 -16.18
C SER A 14 2.23 2.39 -15.42
N ALA A 15 2.43 1.38 -14.57
CA ALA A 15 1.35 0.79 -13.77
C ALA A 15 0.92 1.73 -12.63
N VAL A 16 1.87 2.38 -11.96
CA VAL A 16 1.57 3.36 -10.89
C VAL A 16 0.85 4.58 -11.44
N ASN A 17 1.19 5.00 -12.67
CA ASN A 17 0.60 6.17 -13.33
C ASN A 17 -0.56 5.81 -14.28
N GLU A 18 -1.08 4.58 -14.22
CA GLU A 18 -2.22 4.21 -15.06
C GLU A 18 -3.43 5.11 -14.76
N LYS A 19 -4.04 5.67 -15.81
CA LYS A 19 -5.14 6.62 -15.69
C LYS A 19 -6.35 6.00 -14.96
N GLY A 20 -6.91 6.75 -14.02
CA GLY A 20 -8.06 6.35 -13.22
C GLY A 20 -7.73 5.34 -12.12
N SER A 21 -6.45 5.16 -11.77
CA SER A 21 -6.02 4.20 -10.76
C SER A 21 -5.82 4.83 -9.38
N THR A 22 -5.79 3.98 -8.36
CA THR A 22 -5.37 4.38 -7.01
C THR A 22 -4.03 3.77 -6.67
N PHE A 23 -3.11 4.59 -6.15
CA PHE A 23 -1.84 4.14 -5.59
C PHE A 23 -1.78 4.34 -4.07
N LEU A 24 -1.43 3.29 -3.34
CA LEU A 24 -1.33 3.25 -1.89
C LEU A 24 0.14 3.38 -1.49
N ALA A 25 0.64 4.62 -1.42
CA ALA A 25 2.06 4.87 -1.22
C ALA A 25 2.53 4.48 0.20
N PRO A 26 3.39 3.45 0.36
CA PRO A 26 4.07 3.20 1.64
C PRO A 26 5.05 4.35 1.95
N ARG A 27 5.28 4.59 3.25
CA ARG A 27 6.31 5.54 3.69
C ARG A 27 7.69 4.91 3.65
N ASP A 28 8.71 5.75 3.52
CA ASP A 28 10.11 5.33 3.55
C ASP A 28 10.44 4.49 4.80
N PHE A 29 9.88 4.83 5.97
CA PHE A 29 10.06 4.03 7.20
C PHE A 29 9.64 2.55 7.03
N SER A 30 8.49 2.30 6.40
CA SER A 30 7.97 0.95 6.15
C SER A 30 8.85 0.17 5.17
N ILE A 31 9.43 0.86 4.18
CA ILE A 31 10.37 0.28 3.21
C ILE A 31 11.70 -0.04 3.89
N HIS A 32 12.22 0.85 4.74
CA HIS A 32 13.45 0.61 5.49
C HIS A 32 13.32 -0.60 6.41
N ASN A 33 12.18 -0.77 7.09
CA ASN A 33 11.95 -1.95 7.92
C ASN A 33 11.89 -3.25 7.11
N TYR A 34 11.33 -3.22 5.90
CA TYR A 34 11.39 -4.37 4.99
C TYR A 34 12.84 -4.77 4.66
N PHE A 35 13.70 -3.80 4.32
CA PHE A 35 15.10 -4.11 4.03
C PHE A 35 15.89 -4.59 5.25
N LYS A 36 15.59 -4.10 6.46
CA LYS A 36 16.18 -4.63 7.70
C LYS A 36 15.80 -6.09 7.96
N LEU A 37 14.58 -6.49 7.59
CA LEU A 37 14.14 -7.89 7.70
C LEU A 37 14.76 -8.76 6.62
N LEU A 38 14.90 -8.23 5.40
CA LEU A 38 15.51 -8.94 4.28
C LEU A 38 17.02 -9.12 4.45
N TYR A 39 17.70 -8.12 5.01
CA TYR A 39 19.13 -8.12 5.31
C TYR A 39 19.37 -7.83 6.80
N PRO A 40 19.19 -8.84 7.69
CA PRO A 40 19.44 -8.67 9.12
C PRO A 40 20.90 -8.31 9.43
N ASP A 41 21.83 -8.82 8.62
CA ASP A 41 23.23 -8.42 8.62
C ASP A 41 23.46 -7.31 7.58
N PRO A 42 23.80 -6.07 8.02
CA PRO A 42 24.08 -4.96 7.12
C PRO A 42 25.20 -5.23 6.11
N ALA A 43 26.13 -6.14 6.40
CA ALA A 43 27.21 -6.50 5.47
C ALA A 43 26.69 -7.17 4.18
N ASN A 44 25.50 -7.78 4.23
CA ASN A 44 24.85 -8.42 3.09
C ASN A 44 23.94 -7.46 2.30
N MET A 45 23.71 -6.25 2.79
CA MET A 45 22.87 -5.26 2.11
C MET A 45 23.62 -4.66 0.91
N PRO A 46 23.05 -4.69 -0.30
CA PRO A 46 23.67 -4.04 -1.44
C PRO A 46 23.86 -2.54 -1.20
N ALA A 47 25.00 -1.99 -1.65
CA ALA A 47 25.35 -0.59 -1.45
C ALA A 47 24.35 0.39 -2.08
N THR A 48 23.62 -0.04 -3.10
CA THR A 48 22.57 0.73 -3.76
C THR A 48 21.38 -0.16 -4.12
N LEU A 49 20.20 0.45 -4.29
CA LEU A 49 19.00 -0.28 -4.72
C LEU A 49 19.16 -0.86 -6.15
N ASP A 50 19.98 -0.23 -7.00
CA ASP A 50 20.25 -0.74 -8.35
C ASP A 50 21.09 -2.03 -8.33
N ALA A 51 21.91 -2.21 -7.29
CA ALA A 51 22.71 -3.41 -7.06
C ALA A 51 21.92 -4.56 -6.42
N LEU A 52 20.61 -4.42 -6.18
CA LEU A 52 19.77 -5.52 -5.72
C LEU A 52 19.82 -6.69 -6.72
N PRO A 53 19.92 -7.94 -6.23
CA PRO A 53 19.79 -9.12 -7.08
C PRO A 53 18.47 -9.10 -7.86
N GLN A 54 18.46 -9.69 -9.06
CA GLN A 54 17.25 -9.72 -9.88
C GLN A 54 16.07 -10.38 -9.16
N SER A 55 16.32 -11.46 -8.40
CA SER A 55 15.30 -12.14 -7.59
C SER A 55 14.63 -11.20 -6.57
N GLU A 56 15.38 -10.26 -6.00
CA GLU A 56 14.83 -9.28 -5.06
C GLU A 56 14.06 -8.18 -5.80
N LYS A 57 14.51 -7.77 -6.98
CA LYS A 57 13.76 -6.84 -7.84
C LYS A 57 12.42 -7.46 -8.27
N ASP A 58 12.40 -8.73 -8.62
CA ASP A 58 11.19 -9.46 -8.99
C ASP A 58 10.23 -9.55 -7.80
N ARG A 59 10.74 -9.87 -6.61
CA ARG A 59 9.93 -9.88 -5.38
C ARG A 59 9.38 -8.50 -5.04
N ILE A 60 10.19 -7.44 -5.14
CA ILE A 60 9.76 -6.07 -4.91
C ILE A 60 8.72 -5.64 -5.95
N THR A 61 8.84 -6.08 -7.20
CA THR A 61 7.85 -5.83 -8.27
C THR A 61 6.48 -6.37 -7.85
N GLU A 62 6.41 -7.61 -7.39
CA GLU A 62 5.14 -8.20 -6.89
C GLU A 62 4.63 -7.47 -5.64
N ILE A 63 5.51 -7.07 -4.73
CA ILE A 63 5.12 -6.28 -3.56
C ILE A 63 4.52 -4.92 -3.95
N ILE A 64 5.13 -4.18 -4.89
CA ILE A 64 4.62 -2.87 -5.33
C ILE A 64 3.21 -3.03 -5.93
N LYS A 65 2.97 -4.12 -6.66
CA LYS A 65 1.66 -4.42 -7.25
C LYS A 65 0.54 -4.58 -6.22
N TYR A 66 0.85 -4.92 -4.97
CA TYR A 66 -0.11 -4.91 -3.86
C TYR A 66 -0.63 -3.52 -3.53
N TYR A 67 0.04 -2.45 -3.96
CA TYR A 67 -0.32 -1.07 -3.66
C TYR A 67 -0.97 -0.34 -4.83
N ILE A 68 -1.26 -1.04 -5.93
CA ILE A 68 -1.89 -0.45 -7.12
C ILE A 68 -3.28 -1.07 -7.26
N ILE A 69 -4.30 -0.21 -7.28
CA ILE A 69 -5.67 -0.58 -7.66
C ILE A 69 -5.91 -0.03 -9.07
N PRO A 70 -5.83 -0.88 -10.11
CA PRO A 70 -5.90 -0.43 -11.49
C PRO A 70 -7.32 0.04 -11.83
N LYS A 71 -7.43 1.15 -12.56
CA LYS A 71 -8.70 1.67 -13.14
C LYS A 71 -9.83 1.84 -12.12
N ASN A 72 -9.49 2.11 -10.87
CA ASN A 72 -10.43 2.43 -9.82
C ASN A 72 -9.89 3.54 -8.92
N GLU A 73 -10.53 4.71 -8.96
CA GLU A 73 -10.22 5.85 -8.06
C GLU A 73 -11.00 5.69 -6.74
N ILE A 74 -10.30 5.23 -5.71
CA ILE A 74 -10.85 5.04 -4.37
C ILE A 74 -10.78 6.39 -3.65
N MET A 75 -11.92 7.05 -3.46
CA MET A 75 -12.01 8.30 -2.70
C MET A 75 -12.57 8.03 -1.30
N SER A 76 -12.01 8.67 -0.27
CA SER A 76 -12.44 8.49 1.12
C SER A 76 -13.91 8.83 1.35
N ALA A 77 -14.44 9.79 0.59
CA ALA A 77 -15.85 10.20 0.62
C ALA A 77 -16.80 9.10 0.13
N GLY A 78 -16.34 8.22 -0.77
CA GLY A 78 -17.13 7.10 -1.31
C GLY A 78 -17.08 5.83 -0.45
N LEU A 79 -16.28 5.82 0.63
CA LEU A 79 -16.12 4.65 1.48
C LEU A 79 -17.10 4.66 2.66
N ALA A 80 -17.58 3.47 2.99
CA ALA A 80 -18.46 3.21 4.14
C ALA A 80 -17.68 2.60 5.31
N THR A 81 -18.36 2.45 6.45
CA THR A 81 -17.81 1.68 7.59
C THR A 81 -17.74 0.18 7.31
N THR A 82 -18.58 -0.31 6.39
CA THR A 82 -18.51 -1.66 5.83
C THR A 82 -17.38 -1.81 4.82
N TYR A 83 -16.91 -3.04 4.62
CA TYR A 83 -15.84 -3.33 3.66
C TYR A 83 -16.30 -3.22 2.20
N SER A 84 -15.58 -2.43 1.42
CA SER A 84 -15.62 -2.40 -0.04
C SER A 84 -14.45 -3.19 -0.60
N TYR A 85 -14.70 -4.17 -1.47
CA TYR A 85 -13.69 -5.07 -2.00
C TYR A 85 -13.20 -4.63 -3.38
N VAL A 86 -11.91 -4.81 -3.62
CA VAL A 86 -11.24 -4.54 -4.89
C VAL A 86 -10.18 -5.60 -5.17
N THR A 87 -9.59 -5.54 -6.36
CA THR A 87 -8.46 -6.39 -6.76
C THR A 87 -7.24 -5.50 -7.03
N THR A 88 -6.10 -5.88 -6.47
CA THR A 88 -4.82 -5.19 -6.74
C THR A 88 -4.27 -5.59 -8.11
N SER A 89 -3.28 -4.87 -8.61
CA SER A 89 -2.59 -5.25 -9.85
C SER A 89 -1.81 -6.58 -9.74
N ALA A 90 -1.58 -7.09 -8.53
CA ALA A 90 -1.02 -8.42 -8.28
C ALA A 90 -2.09 -9.54 -8.34
N GLY A 91 -3.37 -9.19 -8.48
CA GLY A 91 -4.48 -10.13 -8.46
C GLY A 91 -5.01 -10.46 -7.06
N ASN A 92 -4.44 -9.90 -6.00
CA ASN A 92 -4.93 -10.12 -4.64
C ASN A 92 -6.26 -9.39 -4.40
N LYS A 93 -7.13 -10.01 -3.60
CA LYS A 93 -8.27 -9.31 -3.01
C LYS A 93 -7.76 -8.31 -1.99
N ALA A 94 -8.26 -7.08 -2.08
CA ALA A 94 -8.07 -6.06 -1.09
C ALA A 94 -9.41 -5.46 -0.68
N ARG A 95 -9.44 -4.76 0.45
CA ARG A 95 -10.65 -4.10 0.94
C ARG A 95 -10.34 -2.77 1.60
N PHE A 96 -11.31 -1.88 1.50
CA PHE A 96 -11.31 -0.58 2.12
C PHE A 96 -12.50 -0.44 3.06
N ASN A 97 -12.31 0.27 4.16
CA ASN A 97 -13.40 0.77 4.97
C ASN A 97 -12.97 2.05 5.68
N VAL A 98 -13.92 2.72 6.28
CA VAL A 98 -13.67 3.87 7.13
C VAL A 98 -13.95 3.53 8.58
N VAL A 99 -13.06 3.97 9.46
CA VAL A 99 -13.28 3.96 10.90
C VAL A 99 -13.61 5.36 11.35
N THR A 100 -14.70 5.49 12.08
CA THR A 100 -15.13 6.74 12.73
C THR A 100 -15.05 6.52 14.23
N THR A 101 -14.19 7.26 14.92
CA THR A 101 -14.21 7.30 16.38
C THR A 101 -15.25 8.34 16.80
N ASP A 102 -16.47 7.94 17.15
CA ASP A 102 -17.40 8.86 17.81
C ASP A 102 -16.90 9.07 19.24
N TYR A 103 -16.50 10.31 19.56
CA TYR A 103 -15.95 10.55 20.88
C TYR A 103 -17.03 10.73 21.95
N LEU A 104 -18.27 11.12 21.64
CA LEU A 104 -19.25 11.48 22.69
C LEU A 104 -20.69 11.73 22.20
N GLY A 105 -21.16 11.13 21.09
CA GLY A 105 -22.57 11.23 20.64
C GLY A 105 -23.02 12.65 20.26
N ASN A 106 -22.09 13.59 20.11
CA ASN A 106 -22.34 14.99 19.78
C ASN A 106 -21.64 15.34 18.47
N ILE A 107 -22.45 15.62 17.44
CA ILE A 107 -22.33 16.49 16.23
C ILE A 107 -20.96 16.71 15.56
N ASN A 108 -19.84 16.70 16.27
CA ASN A 108 -18.51 16.56 15.72
C ASN A 108 -18.26 15.10 15.36
N LEU A 109 -18.37 14.79 14.07
CA LEU A 109 -17.82 13.57 13.48
C LEU A 109 -16.36 13.47 13.95
N GLY A 110 -16.08 12.61 14.93
CA GLY A 110 -14.71 12.40 15.38
C GLY A 110 -13.86 11.85 14.25
N ALA A 111 -12.56 11.66 14.51
CA ALA A 111 -11.61 11.45 13.43
C ALA A 111 -12.00 10.26 12.51
N ARG A 112 -12.04 10.53 11.21
CA ARG A 112 -12.43 9.62 10.14
C ARG A 112 -11.17 9.14 9.43
N PHE A 113 -10.87 7.85 9.54
CA PHE A 113 -9.66 7.28 8.94
C PHE A 113 -10.02 6.20 7.92
N VAL A 114 -9.34 6.21 6.78
CA VAL A 114 -9.44 5.15 5.78
C VAL A 114 -8.51 4.01 6.17
N ASN A 115 -9.00 2.78 6.12
CA ASN A 115 -8.19 1.58 6.25
C ASN A 115 -8.08 0.90 4.90
N TYR A 116 -6.87 0.48 4.56
CA TYR A 116 -6.56 -0.40 3.44
C TYR A 116 -6.16 -1.76 3.99
N SER A 117 -6.79 -2.84 3.51
CA SER A 117 -6.43 -4.20 3.91
C SER A 117 -6.16 -5.09 2.71
N LEU A 118 -5.09 -5.87 2.76
CA LEU A 118 -4.70 -6.81 1.71
C LEU A 118 -4.94 -8.25 2.18
N ASN A 119 -5.54 -9.09 1.34
CA ASN A 119 -5.57 -10.54 1.56
C ASN A 119 -4.20 -11.14 1.23
N ILE A 120 -3.54 -11.66 2.26
CA ILE A 120 -2.23 -12.31 2.18
C ILE A 120 -2.32 -13.84 2.17
N ALA A 121 -3.53 -14.40 2.27
CA ALA A 121 -3.71 -15.84 2.22
C ALA A 121 -3.39 -16.40 0.82
N PRO A 122 -2.79 -17.60 0.73
CA PRO A 122 -2.65 -18.31 -0.53
C PRO A 122 -3.99 -18.53 -1.23
N ALA A 123 -3.97 -18.62 -2.56
CA ALA A 123 -5.16 -18.93 -3.34
C ALA A 123 -5.78 -20.26 -2.91
N GLY A 124 -7.10 -20.27 -2.68
CA GLY A 124 -7.84 -21.46 -2.22
C GLY A 124 -7.86 -21.66 -0.69
N SER A 125 -7.10 -20.86 0.06
CA SER A 125 -7.14 -20.86 1.53
C SER A 125 -8.19 -19.87 2.07
N ALA A 126 -8.53 -20.01 3.35
CA ALA A 126 -9.34 -19.02 4.05
C ALA A 126 -8.66 -17.64 4.02
N GLU A 127 -9.43 -16.59 3.73
CA GLU A 127 -8.90 -15.24 3.56
C GLU A 127 -8.30 -14.70 4.87
N GLN A 128 -7.13 -14.08 4.76
CA GLN A 128 -6.42 -13.47 5.89
C GLN A 128 -6.01 -12.06 5.49
N TYR A 129 -6.62 -11.06 6.14
CA TYR A 129 -6.39 -9.66 5.82
C TYR A 129 -5.42 -9.01 6.80
N LYS A 130 -4.36 -8.39 6.27
CA LYS A 130 -3.53 -7.45 7.03
C LYS A 130 -3.95 -6.01 6.68
N THR A 131 -4.11 -5.19 7.69
CA THR A 131 -4.67 -3.83 7.57
C THR A 131 -3.64 -2.76 7.89
N VAL A 132 -3.68 -1.67 7.15
CA VAL A 132 -2.92 -0.44 7.39
C VAL A 132 -3.84 0.76 7.26
N SER A 133 -3.72 1.71 8.18
CA SER A 133 -4.43 2.99 8.09
C SER A 133 -3.78 3.93 7.08
N VAL A 134 -4.59 4.73 6.41
CA VAL A 134 -4.14 5.80 5.53
C VAL A 134 -3.88 7.05 6.38
N ALA A 135 -2.64 7.54 6.32
CA ALA A 135 -2.22 8.75 7.03
C ALA A 135 -2.61 10.04 6.30
N THR A 136 -2.65 10.01 4.97
CA THR A 136 -3.13 11.13 4.14
C THR A 136 -3.90 10.56 2.98
N SER A 137 -5.17 10.95 2.85
CA SER A 137 -6.08 10.40 1.84
C SER A 137 -6.38 11.41 0.72
N ASP A 138 -6.88 10.89 -0.40
CA ASP A 138 -7.47 11.67 -1.50
C ASP A 138 -6.52 12.66 -2.19
N LEU A 139 -5.20 12.36 -2.20
CA LEU A 139 -4.24 13.17 -2.94
C LEU A 139 -4.44 12.95 -4.44
N ARG A 140 -5.02 13.93 -5.12
CA ARG A 140 -5.25 13.84 -6.57
C ARG A 140 -3.96 14.12 -7.34
N SER A 141 -3.66 13.24 -8.29
CA SER A 141 -2.65 13.45 -9.33
C SER A 141 -3.32 13.76 -10.66
N THR A 142 -2.53 13.95 -11.73
CA THR A 142 -3.04 14.07 -13.10
C THR A 142 -3.58 12.75 -13.66
N THR A 143 -3.23 11.62 -13.04
CA THR A 143 -3.56 10.27 -13.52
C THR A 143 -4.48 9.50 -12.59
N GLY A 144 -4.72 9.93 -11.36
CA GLY A 144 -5.61 9.23 -10.45
C GLY A 144 -5.53 9.74 -9.01
N VAL A 145 -5.60 8.81 -8.05
CA VAL A 145 -5.65 9.10 -6.61
C VAL A 145 -4.48 8.43 -5.90
N LEU A 146 -3.89 9.13 -4.94
CA LEU A 146 -2.86 8.62 -4.05
C LEU A 146 -3.34 8.67 -2.60
N HIS A 147 -3.14 7.57 -1.88
CA HIS A 147 -3.28 7.51 -0.43
C HIS A 147 -1.93 7.18 0.18
N LEU A 148 -1.46 8.01 1.10
CA LEU A 148 -0.23 7.78 1.84
C LEU A 148 -0.54 6.90 3.06
N LEU A 149 0.11 5.75 3.15
CA LEU A 149 -0.08 4.80 4.24
C LEU A 149 0.62 5.28 5.53
N SER A 150 0.07 4.91 6.70
CA SER A 150 0.73 5.13 7.99
C SER A 150 1.89 4.15 8.18
N SER A 151 2.94 4.61 8.85
CA SER A 151 4.16 3.86 9.16
C SER A 151 4.06 3.05 10.45
N ASP A 152 3.07 3.31 11.32
CA ASP A 152 3.09 2.86 12.72
C ASP A 152 3.00 1.33 12.88
N ALA A 153 2.31 0.67 11.95
CA ALA A 153 2.14 -0.79 11.94
C ALA A 153 2.35 -1.40 10.54
N HIS A 154 2.89 -0.63 9.58
CA HIS A 154 3.04 -1.07 8.20
C HIS A 154 4.48 -1.44 7.87
N ILE A 155 4.68 -2.69 7.48
CA ILE A 155 5.90 -3.14 6.80
C ILE A 155 5.58 -3.29 5.32
N PHE A 156 6.50 -2.83 4.47
CA PHE A 156 6.37 -2.97 3.03
C PHE A 156 6.21 -4.46 2.62
N GLY A 157 5.23 -4.74 1.76
CA GLY A 157 4.78 -6.08 1.41
C GLY A 157 3.81 -6.75 2.38
N PHE A 158 3.34 -6.07 3.44
CA PHE A 158 2.49 -6.68 4.48
C PHE A 158 3.16 -7.89 5.14
N ASN A 159 4.49 -7.85 5.31
CA ASN A 159 5.27 -8.89 5.98
C ASN A 159 5.15 -8.78 7.50
#